data_AF-A0A8X6FR96-F1
#
_entry.id   AF-A0A8X6FR96-F1
#
_cell.length_a   1.000
_cell.length_b   1.000
_cell.length_c   1.000
_cell.angle_alpha   90.00
_cell.angle_beta   90.00
_cell.angle_gamma   90.00
#
_symmetry.space_group_name_H-M   'P 1'
#
loop_
_entity.id
_entity.type
_entity.pdbx_description
1 polymer ?
#
loop_
_entity_poly.entity_id
_entity_poly.type
_entity_poly.pdbx_seq_one_letter_code
_entity_poly.pdbx_strand_id
1 'polypeptide(L)'
;MSETEKAQVAQIRIARGRVKASMTRLESSFDELNTKNEISIRLSRLDGLFKEFERLDSTLEESELEEFEERYFNLSAKFNDKLDELNVLNLSGTQNSLSSLSL
;
A
#
# COMPACT_ATOMS: atom_id res chain seq x y z
N MET A 1 30.23 -10.80 14.05
CA MET A 1 29.38 -10.44 12.90
C MET A 1 30.25 -10.32 11.66
N SER A 2 30.02 -11.18 10.66
CA SER A 2 30.76 -11.20 9.39
C SER A 2 30.43 -9.97 8.52
N GLU A 3 31.27 -9.66 7.51
CA GLU A 3 30.97 -8.59 6.54
C GLU A 3 29.67 -8.85 5.76
N THR A 4 29.35 -10.13 5.51
CA THR A 4 28.11 -10.54 4.87
C THR A 4 26.89 -10.25 5.75
N GLU A 5 26.96 -10.60 7.04
CA GLU A 5 25.88 -10.30 8.01
C GLU A 5 25.65 -8.77 8.14
N LYS A 6 26.74 -7.99 8.19
CA LYS A 6 26.64 -6.51 8.21
C LYS A 6 25.92 -5.97 6.97
N ALA A 7 26.25 -6.49 5.79
CA ALA A 7 25.62 -6.07 4.54
C ALA A 7 24.12 -6.43 4.50
N GLN A 8 23.77 -7.62 5.00
CA GLN A 8 22.38 -8.09 5.06
C GLN A 8 21.52 -7.24 6.01
N VAL A 9 22.02 -6.97 7.22
CA VAL A 9 21.35 -6.08 8.18
C VAL A 9 21.17 -4.67 7.60
N ALA A 10 22.17 -4.15 6.88
CA ALA A 10 22.06 -2.85 6.22
C ALA A 10 20.97 -2.83 5.13
N GLN A 11 20.85 -3.90 4.33
CA GLN A 11 19.80 -4.03 3.31
C GLN A 11 18.41 -4.06 3.94
N ILE A 12 18.22 -4.85 5.00
CA ILE A 12 16.95 -4.94 5.72
C ILE A 12 16.55 -3.57 6.27
N ARG A 13 17.49 -2.87 6.90
CA ARG A 13 17.25 -1.51 7.43
C ARG A 13 16.83 -0.52 6.34
N ILE A 14 17.42 -0.62 5.15
CA ILE A 14 17.05 0.22 4.00
C ILE A 14 15.65 -0.13 3.51
N ALA A 15 15.34 -1.41 3.31
CA ALA A 15 14.02 -1.88 2.88
C ALA A 15 12.93 -1.44 3.86
N ARG A 16 13.14 -1.68 5.17
CA ARG A 16 12.27 -1.21 6.25
C ARG A 16 12.03 0.30 6.19
N GLY A 17 13.10 1.09 6.00
CA GLY A 17 13.01 2.54 5.87
C GLY A 17 12.16 2.98 4.68
N ARG A 18 12.25 2.28 3.54
CA ARG A 18 11.45 2.56 2.34
C ARG A 18 9.98 2.25 2.56
N VAL A 19 9.65 1.10 3.15
CA VAL A 19 8.27 0.72 3.49
C VAL A 19 7.67 1.76 4.43
N LYS A 20 8.39 2.13 5.50
CA LYS A 20 7.95 3.15 6.47
C LYS A 20 7.64 4.48 5.80
N ALA A 21 8.56 4.98 4.99
CA ALA A 21 8.40 6.24 4.30
C ALA A 21 7.22 6.20 3.31
N SER A 22 7.02 5.07 2.63
CA SER A 22 5.89 4.89 1.71
C SER A 22 4.55 4.90 2.45
N MET A 23 4.44 4.15 3.56
CA MET A 23 3.24 4.14 4.39
C MET A 23 2.92 5.52 4.96
N THR A 24 3.90 6.22 5.54
CA THR A 24 3.71 7.58 6.08
C THR A 24 3.24 8.56 5.01
N ARG A 25 3.78 8.50 3.78
CA ARG A 25 3.32 9.36 2.68
C ARG A 25 1.91 9.03 2.26
N LEU A 26 1.58 7.75 2.15
CA LEU A 26 0.24 7.28 1.81
C LEU A 26 -0.79 7.75 2.84
N GLU A 27 -0.54 7.51 4.13
CA GLU A 27 -1.38 7.99 5.24
C GLU A 27 -1.59 9.51 5.18
N SER A 28 -0.51 10.27 4.97
CA SER A 28 -0.58 11.74 4.94
C SER A 28 -1.34 12.27 3.72
N SER A 29 -1.38 11.49 2.63
CA SER A 29 -2.07 11.86 1.39
C SER A 29 -3.44 11.18 1.22
N PHE A 30 -3.93 10.46 2.23
CA PHE A 30 -5.13 9.64 2.11
C PHE A 30 -6.36 10.45 1.64
N ASP A 31 -6.61 11.59 2.27
CA ASP A 31 -7.77 12.44 1.95
C ASP A 31 -7.62 13.15 0.59
N GLU A 32 -6.39 13.45 0.19
CA GLU A 32 -6.08 14.14 -1.06
C GLU A 32 -6.19 13.22 -2.29
N LEU A 33 -5.91 11.93 -2.11
CA LEU A 33 -5.94 10.94 -3.17
C LEU A 33 -7.38 10.55 -3.52
N ASN A 34 -7.89 11.06 -4.64
CA ASN A 34 -9.27 10.84 -5.08
C ASN A 34 -9.39 10.25 -6.49
N THR A 35 -8.27 9.81 -7.08
CA THR A 35 -8.27 9.15 -8.39
C THR A 35 -7.91 7.68 -8.26
N LYS A 36 -8.72 6.81 -8.88
CA LYS A 36 -8.50 5.36 -8.88
C LYS A 36 -7.10 4.98 -9.34
N ASN A 37 -6.67 5.55 -10.47
CA ASN A 37 -5.38 5.23 -11.07
C ASN A 37 -4.21 5.57 -10.13
N GLU A 38 -4.24 6.74 -9.49
CA GLU A 38 -3.17 7.15 -8.58
C GLU A 38 -3.13 6.28 -7.32
N ILE A 39 -4.30 5.98 -6.73
CA ILE A 39 -4.39 5.09 -5.56
C ILE A 39 -3.83 3.71 -5.90
N SER A 40 -4.25 3.10 -7.02
CA SER A 40 -3.79 1.78 -7.43
C SER A 40 -2.27 1.72 -7.68
N ILE A 41 -1.69 2.76 -8.32
CA ILE A 41 -0.24 2.84 -8.53
C ILE A 41 0.52 2.90 -7.20
N ARG A 42 0.05 3.73 -6.27
CA ARG A 42 0.74 3.89 -4.97
C ARG A 42 0.60 2.64 -4.10
N LEU A 43 -0.56 1.96 -4.12
CA LEU A 43 -0.75 0.68 -3.46
C LEU A 43 0.15 -0.42 -4.04
N SER A 44 0.21 -0.55 -5.36
CA SER A 44 1.10 -1.53 -6.02
C SER A 44 2.58 -1.28 -5.67
N ARG A 45 2.99 -0.01 -5.58
CA ARG A 45 4.35 0.34 -5.14
C ARG A 45 4.59 -0.02 -3.68
N LEU A 46 3.62 0.21 -2.79
CA LEU A 46 3.74 -0.18 -1.39
C LEU A 46 3.88 -1.70 -1.25
N ASP A 47 3.05 -2.46 -1.97
CA ASP A 47 3.08 -3.92 -2.00
C ASP A 47 4.45 -4.47 -2.43
N GLY A 48 5.03 -3.91 -3.50
CA GLY A 48 6.38 -4.30 -3.95
C GLY A 48 7.47 -4.03 -2.89
N LEU A 49 7.39 -2.89 -2.20
CA LEU A 49 8.33 -2.56 -1.12
C LEU A 49 8.15 -3.48 0.09
N PHE A 50 6.91 -3.79 0.45
CA PHE A 50 6.61 -4.66 1.59
C PHE A 50 7.12 -6.08 1.34
N LYS A 51 6.86 -6.65 0.16
CA LYS A 51 7.39 -7.98 -0.23
C LYS A 51 8.92 -8.02 -0.28
N GLU A 52 9.57 -6.94 -0.71
CA GLU A 52 11.03 -6.84 -0.66
C GLU A 52 11.53 -6.89 0.80
N PHE A 53 10.89 -6.14 1.70
CA PHE A 53 11.20 -6.15 3.12
C PHE A 53 10.94 -7.51 3.77
N GLU A 54 9.76 -8.09 3.60
CA GLU A 54 9.37 -9.41 4.13
C GLU A 54 10.38 -10.49 3.72
N ARG A 55 10.74 -10.53 2.42
CA ARG A 55 11.76 -11.47 1.92
C ARG A 55 13.11 -11.29 2.60
N LEU A 56 13.53 -10.06 2.86
CA LEU A 56 14.80 -9.77 3.54
C LEU A 56 14.71 -10.05 5.04
N ASP A 57 13.58 -9.74 5.68
CA ASP A 57 13.37 -9.91 7.12
C ASP A 57 13.28 -11.39 7.51
N SER A 58 12.69 -12.24 6.65
CA SER A 58 12.63 -13.70 6.84
C SER A 58 14.00 -14.40 6.94
N THR A 59 15.08 -13.67 6.68
CA THR A 59 16.46 -14.16 6.81
C THR A 59 17.08 -13.86 8.19
N LEU A 60 16.37 -13.13 9.06
CA LEU A 60 16.77 -12.84 10.43
C LEU A 60 16.23 -13.89 11.41
N GLU A 61 16.99 -14.18 12.46
CA GLU A 61 16.50 -15.00 13.58
C GLU A 61 15.49 -14.25 14.45
N GLU A 62 15.65 -12.93 14.60
CA GLU A 62 14.71 -12.04 15.30
C GLU A 62 14.05 -11.11 14.28
N SER A 63 12.77 -11.36 14.01
CA SER A 63 11.95 -10.59 13.08
C SER A 63 11.26 -9.44 13.80
N GLU A 64 11.21 -8.28 13.14
CA GLU A 64 10.38 -7.13 13.55
C GLU A 64 9.17 -6.95 12.60
N LEU A 65 8.80 -8.01 11.86
CA LEU A 65 7.78 -7.95 10.81
C LEU A 65 6.39 -7.61 11.36
N GLU A 66 6.02 -8.16 12.52
CA GLU A 66 4.66 -8.05 13.08
C GLU A 66 4.20 -6.58 13.25
N GLU A 67 5.07 -5.68 13.74
CA GLU A 67 4.71 -4.26 13.94
C GLU A 67 4.49 -3.54 12.59
N PHE A 68 5.20 -3.96 11.54
CA PHE A 68 5.08 -3.40 10.20
C PHE A 68 3.90 -3.95 9.42
N GLU A 69 3.58 -5.22 9.66
CA GLU A 69 2.57 -5.98 8.96
C GLU A 69 1.16 -5.48 9.30
N GLU A 70 0.85 -5.26 10.58
CA GLU A 70 -0.45 -4.69 10.98
C GLU A 70 -0.69 -3.32 10.32
N ARG A 71 0.31 -2.43 10.35
CA ARG A 71 0.19 -1.10 9.76
C ARG A 71 0.02 -1.16 8.24
N TYR A 72 0.75 -2.05 7.57
CA TYR A 72 0.62 -2.27 6.13
C TYR A 72 -0.78 -2.77 5.75
N PHE A 73 -1.31 -3.77 6.46
CA PHE A 73 -2.64 -4.30 6.15
C PHE A 73 -3.75 -3.30 6.43
N ASN A 74 -3.69 -2.59 7.55
CA ASN A 74 -4.65 -1.54 7.89
C ASN A 74 -4.67 -0.43 6.84
N LEU A 75 -3.49 0.01 6.37
CA LEU A 75 -3.40 1.03 5.33
C LEU A 75 -3.92 0.52 3.98
N SER A 76 -3.57 -0.70 3.61
CA SER A 76 -4.02 -1.32 2.37
C SER A 76 -5.53 -1.50 2.34
N ALA A 77 -6.14 -1.95 3.45
CA ALA A 77 -7.59 -2.06 3.60
C ALA A 77 -8.28 -0.70 3.39
N LYS A 78 -7.83 0.35 4.09
CA LYS A 78 -8.41 1.70 3.95
C LYS A 78 -8.40 2.23 2.52
N PHE A 79 -7.30 2.03 1.78
CA PHE A 79 -7.24 2.47 0.39
C PHE A 79 -8.05 1.58 -0.56
N ASN A 80 -8.19 0.29 -0.27
CA ASN A 80 -9.09 -0.58 -1.03
C ASN A 80 -10.56 -0.19 -0.81
N ASP A 81 -10.97 0.12 0.42
CA ASP A 81 -12.32 0.64 0.70
C ASP A 81 -12.58 1.93 -0.10
N LYS A 82 -11.61 2.86 -0.12
CA LYS A 82 -11.70 4.08 -0.93
C LYS A 82 -11.78 3.80 -2.44
N LEU A 83 -11.07 2.80 -2.94
CA LEU A 83 -11.17 2.37 -4.34
C LEU A 83 -12.57 1.83 -4.66
N ASP A 84 -13.17 1.07 -3.73
CA ASP A 84 -14.51 0.53 -3.89
C ASP A 84 -15.58 1.63 -3.88
N GLU A 85 -15.46 2.63 -3.01
CA GLU A 85 -16.31 3.83 -3.02
C GLU A 85 -16.24 4.56 -4.38
N LEU A 86 -15.03 4.77 -4.91
CA LEU A 86 -14.83 5.39 -6.23
C LEU A 86 -15.41 4.54 -7.37
N ASN A 87 -15.40 3.21 -7.24
CA ASN A 87 -16.02 2.31 -8.22
C ASN A 87 -17.56 2.42 -8.19
N VAL A 88 -18.16 2.47 -7.00
CA VAL A 88 -19.62 2.62 -6.83
C VAL A 88 -20.13 3.95 -7.37
N LEU A 89 -19.42 5.06 -7.09
CA LEU A 89 -19.81 6.39 -7.60
C LEU A 89 -19.78 6.49 -9.13
N ASN A 90 -18.85 5.80 -9.79
CA ASN A 90 -18.81 5.75 -11.26
C ASN A 90 -20.00 4.96 -11.84
N LEU A 91 -20.48 3.93 -11.14
CA LEU A 91 -21.62 3.12 -11.60
C LEU A 91 -22.96 3.85 -11.40
N SER A 92 -23.12 4.58 -10.29
CA SER A 92 -24.36 5.34 -10.02
C SER A 92 -24.54 6.55 -10.96
N GLY A 93 -23.46 7.18 -11.41
CA GLY A 93 -23.52 8.21 -12.45
C GLY A 93 -23.96 7.68 -13.84
N THR A 94 -23.73 6.39 -14.10
CA THR A 94 -24.06 5.77 -15.39
C THR A 94 -25.51 5.28 -15.46
N GLN A 95 -26.16 4.97 -14.32
CA GLN A 95 -27.57 4.55 -14.33
C GLN A 95 -28.57 5.70 -14.48
N ASN A 96 -28.23 6.91 -14.07
CA ASN A 96 -29.13 8.07 -14.23
C ASN A 96 -29.23 8.58 -15.68
N SER A 97 -28.32 8.19 -16.58
CA SER A 97 -28.37 8.61 -18.00
C SER A 97 -29.17 7.67 -18.90
N LEU A 98 -29.47 6.45 -18.46
CA LEU A 98 -30.23 5.46 -19.25
C LEU A 98 -31.74 5.50 -18.99
N SER A 99 -32.17 6.11 -17.88
CA SER A 99 -33.58 6.24 -17.50
C SER A 99 -34.31 7.38 -18.22
N SER A 100 -33.62 8.22 -18.99
CA SER A 100 -34.18 9.39 -19.67
C SER A 100 -34.41 9.21 -21.18
N LEU A 101 -34.12 8.02 -21.74
CA LEU A 101 -34.29 7.71 -23.17
C LEU A 101 -35.54 6.85 -23.47
N SER A 102 -36.54 6.86 -22.61
CA SER A 102 -37.84 6.22 -22.86
C SER A 102 -38.91 7.26 -23.19
N LEU A 103 -38.99 7.67 -24.46
CA LEU A 103 -40.18 8.29 -25.07
C LEU A 103 -40.44 7.63 -26.43
#